data_AF-A0A3B1J4N2-F1
#
_entry.id   AF-A0A3B1J4N2-F1
#
_cell.length_a   1.000
_cell.length_b   1.000
_cell.length_c   1.000
_cell.angle_alpha   90.00
_cell.angle_beta   90.00
_cell.angle_gamma   90.00
#
_symmetry.space_group_name_H-M   'P 1'
#
loop_
_entity.id
_entity.type
_entity.pdbx_description
1 polymer ?
#
loop_
_entity_poly.entity_id
_entity_poly.type
_entity_poly.pdbx_seq_one_letter_code
_entity_poly.pdbx_strand_id
1 'polypeptide(L)'
;MINLKLFIKCKLFMPSMSGPHLMRRGREQRRMDVPRDFTVASPAEFVKRFGGSRVIEKVLIANNGIAAVKCMRSIRRWSYEMFRNERTIRFVVMVTPEDLKANAEYIKMADHYVPVPGGPNNNNYANVEMIVDIAKRIPVQAVWAGWGHASENPKLPELLHKSWNFIFRYDIKHLH
;
A
#
# COMPACT_ATOMS: atom_id res chain seq x y z
N MET A 1 -5.00 8.26 -9.75
CA MET A 1 -5.22 6.95 -9.09
C MET A 1 -3.88 6.27 -8.96
N ILE A 2 -3.47 5.88 -7.76
CA ILE A 2 -2.32 4.98 -7.60
C ILE A 2 -2.65 3.72 -8.40
N ASN A 3 -1.78 3.33 -9.33
CA ASN A 3 -2.01 2.19 -10.21
C ASN A 3 -1.88 0.91 -9.37
N LEU A 4 -2.99 0.52 -8.75
CA LEU A 4 -3.09 -0.61 -7.81
C LEU A 4 -2.72 -1.96 -8.45
N LYS A 5 -2.59 -2.00 -9.79
CA LYS A 5 -2.02 -3.09 -10.59
C LYS A 5 -0.67 -3.60 -10.08
N LEU A 6 0.04 -2.79 -9.29
CA LEU A 6 1.37 -3.10 -8.78
C LEU A 6 1.40 -3.72 -7.38
N PHE A 7 0.38 -3.46 -6.54
CA PHE A 7 0.36 -3.92 -5.14
C PHE A 7 0.13 -5.44 -5.03
N ILE A 8 -0.45 -6.02 -6.08
CA ILE A 8 -0.81 -7.44 -6.18
C ILE A 8 -0.19 -7.99 -7.47
N LYS A 9 1.14 -8.04 -7.56
CA LYS A 9 1.78 -8.83 -8.63
C LYS A 9 1.71 -10.33 -8.26
N CYS A 10 0.50 -10.86 -8.19
CA CYS A 10 0.26 -12.22 -8.64
C CYS A 10 0.51 -12.19 -10.15
N LYS A 11 1.45 -12.99 -10.64
CA LYS A 11 1.55 -13.27 -12.08
C LYS A 11 0.21 -13.89 -12.48
N LEU A 12 -0.66 -13.15 -13.17
CA LEU A 12 -1.64 -13.63 -14.17
C LEU A 12 -2.56 -12.48 -14.63
N PHE A 13 -2.43 -12.14 -15.92
CA PHE A 13 -3.48 -11.69 -16.85
C PHE A 13 -4.44 -10.56 -16.40
N MET A 14 -4.24 -9.34 -16.95
CA MET A 14 -5.38 -8.57 -17.46
C MET A 14 -5.30 -8.59 -18.99
N PRO A 15 -6.42 -8.76 -19.71
CA PRO A 15 -6.40 -8.74 -21.17
C PRO A 15 -5.89 -7.39 -21.68
N SER A 16 -4.97 -7.47 -22.65
CA SER A 16 -4.43 -6.34 -23.39
C SER A 16 -5.55 -5.60 -24.12
N MET A 17 -5.69 -4.29 -23.92
CA MET A 17 -6.56 -3.43 -24.74
C MET A 17 -5.73 -2.76 -25.84
N SER A 18 -5.17 -3.55 -26.74
CA SER A 18 -4.51 -3.06 -27.96
C SER A 18 -5.19 -3.66 -29.19
N GLY A 19 -6.03 -2.86 -29.87
CA GLY A 19 -6.61 -3.17 -31.18
C GLY A 19 -7.83 -2.29 -31.51
N PRO A 20 -8.03 -1.82 -32.76
CA PRO A 20 -8.28 -0.41 -33.04
C PRO A 20 -9.73 -0.05 -33.46
N HIS A 21 -9.96 1.28 -33.54
CA HIS A 21 -10.88 2.02 -34.42
C HIS A 21 -12.09 2.76 -33.82
N LEU A 22 -12.10 4.06 -34.17
CA LEU A 22 -13.20 5.04 -34.36
C LEU A 22 -13.74 5.88 -33.18
N MET A 23 -13.69 7.20 -33.45
CA MET A 23 -14.09 8.34 -32.64
C MET A 23 -15.57 8.38 -32.26
N ARG A 24 -15.91 8.91 -31.07
CA ARG A 24 -16.54 10.25 -30.87
C ARG A 24 -17.09 10.42 -29.44
N ARG A 25 -16.73 11.57 -28.85
CA ARG A 25 -17.50 12.46 -27.95
C ARG A 25 -18.48 11.86 -26.93
N GLY A 26 -18.24 12.16 -25.66
CA GLY A 26 -19.27 12.19 -24.61
C GLY A 26 -18.68 12.19 -23.20
N ARG A 27 -18.77 13.33 -22.49
CA ARG A 27 -18.53 13.42 -21.05
C ARG A 27 -19.61 12.59 -20.34
N GLU A 28 -19.30 11.35 -20.01
CA GLU A 28 -20.01 10.62 -18.97
C GLU A 28 -18.98 9.93 -18.10
N GLN A 29 -18.92 10.41 -16.86
CA GLN A 29 -18.16 9.79 -15.79
C GLN A 29 -18.87 8.49 -15.44
N ARG A 30 -18.60 7.42 -16.21
CA ARG A 30 -19.08 6.07 -15.92
C ARG A 30 -18.60 5.72 -14.51
N ARG A 31 -19.50 5.76 -13.54
CA ARG A 31 -19.39 4.91 -12.36
C ARG A 31 -19.19 3.51 -12.91
N MET A 32 -18.03 2.93 -12.67
CA MET A 32 -17.79 1.53 -12.98
C MET A 32 -18.75 0.74 -12.10
N ASP A 33 -19.88 0.32 -12.66
CA ASP A 33 -20.73 -0.69 -12.04
C ASP A 33 -19.92 -1.98 -12.02
N VAL A 34 -19.17 -2.18 -10.93
CA VAL A 34 -18.47 -3.42 -10.66
C VAL A 34 -19.54 -4.52 -10.57
N PRO A 35 -19.52 -5.53 -11.45
CA PRO A 35 -20.51 -6.61 -11.42
C PRO A 35 -20.60 -7.22 -10.02
N ARG A 36 -21.82 -7.42 -9.51
CA ARG A 36 -22.08 -7.85 -8.12
C ARG A 36 -21.43 -9.20 -7.74
N ASP A 37 -20.95 -9.98 -8.72
CA ASP A 37 -20.43 -11.34 -8.52
C ASP A 37 -18.91 -11.45 -8.34
N PHE A 38 -18.18 -10.33 -8.27
CA PHE A 38 -16.72 -10.33 -8.14
C PHE A 38 -16.17 -10.06 -6.73
N THR A 39 -17.04 -9.85 -5.74
CA THR A 39 -16.59 -9.67 -4.35
C THR A 39 -16.14 -10.99 -3.73
N VAL A 40 -15.15 -10.94 -2.84
CA VAL A 40 -14.64 -12.10 -2.10
C VAL A 40 -14.71 -11.82 -0.59
N ALA A 41 -14.83 -12.86 0.24
CA ALA A 41 -15.09 -12.68 1.67
C ALA A 41 -13.82 -12.34 2.48
N SER A 42 -12.63 -12.70 1.99
CA SER A 42 -11.37 -12.47 2.71
C SER A 42 -10.15 -12.29 1.79
N PRO A 43 -9.05 -11.69 2.29
CA PRO A 43 -7.78 -11.63 1.56
C PRO A 43 -7.22 -12.99 1.18
N ALA A 44 -7.41 -14.02 2.01
CA ALA A 44 -6.98 -15.38 1.71
C ALA A 44 -7.72 -15.96 0.49
N GLU A 45 -9.04 -15.76 0.44
CA GLU A 45 -9.86 -16.17 -0.70
C GLU A 45 -9.49 -15.40 -1.97
N PHE A 46 -9.26 -14.08 -1.84
CA PHE A 46 -8.77 -13.26 -2.94
C PHE A 46 -7.48 -13.85 -3.52
N VAL A 47 -6.49 -14.11 -2.68
CA VAL A 47 -5.19 -14.66 -3.10
C VAL A 47 -5.36 -16.00 -3.79
N LYS A 48 -6.19 -16.90 -3.24
CA LYS A 48 -6.46 -18.21 -3.88
C LYS A 48 -7.13 -18.05 -5.25
N ARG A 49 -8.15 -17.20 -5.36
CA ARG A 49 -8.94 -17.01 -6.59
C ARG A 49 -8.14 -16.33 -7.71
N PHE A 50 -7.23 -15.42 -7.36
CA PHE A 50 -6.42 -14.66 -8.31
C PHE A 50 -5.00 -15.21 -8.49
N GLY A 51 -4.73 -16.46 -8.07
CA GLY A 51 -3.45 -17.14 -8.30
C GLY A 51 -2.27 -16.51 -7.55
N GLY A 52 -2.53 -15.91 -6.39
CA GLY A 52 -1.51 -15.36 -5.52
C GLY A 52 -0.86 -16.39 -4.64
N SER A 53 0.38 -16.08 -4.25
CA SER A 53 1.16 -16.96 -3.38
C SER A 53 1.10 -16.55 -1.91
N ARG A 54 0.63 -15.32 -1.59
CA ARG A 54 0.79 -14.73 -0.24
C ARG A 54 -0.36 -13.80 0.12
N VAL A 55 -0.82 -13.92 1.35
CA VAL A 55 -1.89 -13.10 1.94
C VAL A 55 -1.29 -11.90 2.65
N ILE A 56 -1.82 -10.71 2.36
CA ILE A 56 -1.46 -9.46 3.02
C ILE A 56 -2.72 -8.91 3.66
N GLU A 57 -2.71 -8.77 4.98
CA GLU A 57 -3.83 -8.20 5.75
C GLU A 57 -3.39 -7.02 6.61
N LYS A 58 -2.08 -6.85 6.78
CA LYS A 58 -1.49 -5.78 7.58
C LYS A 58 -0.24 -5.23 6.90
N VAL A 59 -0.22 -3.91 6.72
CA VAL A 59 0.84 -3.19 6.02
C VAL A 59 1.46 -2.16 6.98
N LEU A 60 2.79 -2.18 7.11
CA LEU A 60 3.54 -1.09 7.74
C LEU A 60 3.80 0.00 6.71
N ILE A 61 3.46 1.24 7.02
CA ILE A 61 3.78 2.42 6.23
C ILE A 61 5.00 3.09 6.87
N ALA A 62 6.12 3.01 6.16
CA ALA A 62 7.39 3.66 6.52
C ALA A 62 7.52 5.01 5.81
N ASN A 63 6.48 5.83 5.91
CA ASN A 63 6.39 7.16 5.32
C ASN A 63 5.35 7.98 6.10
N ASN A 64 5.32 9.30 5.92
CA ASN A 64 4.38 10.19 6.58
C ASN A 64 3.62 11.07 5.56
N GLY A 65 2.94 12.09 6.07
CA GLY A 65 2.29 13.13 5.27
C GLY A 65 1.36 12.60 4.16
N ILE A 66 1.42 13.24 3.00
CA ILE A 66 0.53 12.94 1.86
C ILE A 66 0.76 11.56 1.25
N ALA A 67 1.97 11.00 1.40
CA ALA A 67 2.29 9.66 0.91
C ALA A 67 1.47 8.61 1.67
N ALA A 68 1.53 8.65 3.00
CA ALA A 68 0.77 7.76 3.86
C ALA A 68 -0.75 7.89 3.62
N VAL A 69 -1.26 9.14 3.54
CA VAL A 69 -2.69 9.40 3.29
C VAL A 69 -3.15 8.81 1.95
N LYS A 70 -2.41 9.07 0.86
CA LYS A 70 -2.77 8.56 -0.47
C LYS A 70 -2.73 7.03 -0.53
N CYS A 71 -1.74 6.42 0.11
CA CYS A 71 -1.63 4.96 0.21
C CYS A 71 -2.86 4.35 0.88
N MET A 72 -3.18 4.80 2.10
CA MET A 72 -4.30 4.28 2.88
C MET A 72 -5.63 4.51 2.16
N ARG A 73 -5.91 5.73 1.68
CA ARG A 73 -7.16 6.01 0.95
C ARG A 73 -7.32 5.13 -0.29
N SER A 74 -6.25 4.92 -1.05
CA SER A 74 -6.30 4.12 -2.27
C SER A 74 -6.57 2.64 -1.97
N ILE A 75 -5.87 2.07 -0.98
CA ILE A 75 -6.05 0.66 -0.62
C ILE A 75 -7.38 0.44 0.09
N ARG A 76 -7.83 1.35 0.95
CA ARG A 76 -9.16 1.26 1.60
C ARG A 76 -10.30 1.30 0.59
N ARG A 77 -10.22 2.20 -0.40
CA ARG A 77 -11.19 2.25 -1.50
C ARG A 77 -11.24 0.93 -2.26
N TRP A 78 -10.08 0.40 -2.66
CA TRP A 78 -10.02 -0.90 -3.32
C TRP A 78 -10.52 -2.04 -2.43
N SER A 79 -10.18 -2.01 -1.14
CA SER A 79 -10.63 -3.02 -0.17
C SER A 79 -12.15 -3.01 -0.05
N TYR A 80 -12.76 -1.83 -0.06
CA TYR A 80 -14.22 -1.71 -0.09
C TYR A 80 -14.82 -2.23 -1.40
N GLU A 81 -14.19 -1.94 -2.55
CA GLU A 81 -14.64 -2.43 -3.86
C GLU A 81 -14.57 -3.97 -3.96
N MET A 82 -13.56 -4.60 -3.36
CA MET A 82 -13.34 -6.06 -3.43
C MET A 82 -14.01 -6.86 -2.31
N PHE A 83 -13.95 -6.37 -1.08
CA PHE A 83 -14.36 -7.10 0.13
C PHE A 83 -15.61 -6.52 0.78
N ARG A 84 -16.14 -5.40 0.26
CA ARG A 84 -17.21 -4.59 0.93
C ARG A 84 -16.83 -4.13 2.34
N ASN A 85 -15.53 -4.13 2.64
CA ASN A 85 -14.98 -3.72 3.91
C ASN A 85 -13.65 -2.98 3.69
N GLU A 86 -13.64 -1.68 3.98
CA GLU A 86 -12.46 -0.84 3.82
C GLU A 86 -11.33 -1.17 4.80
N ARG A 87 -11.63 -1.79 5.95
CA ARG A 87 -10.66 -2.17 6.99
C ARG A 87 -10.13 -3.59 6.86
N THR A 88 -10.42 -4.25 5.73
CA THR A 88 -9.88 -5.58 5.43
C THR A 88 -8.35 -5.58 5.44
N ILE A 89 -7.73 -4.51 4.92
CA ILE A 89 -6.30 -4.28 5.01
C ILE A 89 -6.04 -3.28 6.13
N ARG A 90 -5.32 -3.72 7.15
CA ARG A 90 -4.95 -2.93 8.33
C ARG A 90 -3.65 -2.18 8.08
N PHE A 91 -3.58 -0.94 8.56
CA PHE A 91 -2.40 -0.09 8.45
C PHE A 91 -1.76 0.16 9.81
N VAL A 92 -0.45 -0.06 9.84
CA VAL A 92 0.44 0.37 10.92
C VAL A 92 1.29 1.51 10.35
N VAL A 93 1.35 2.65 11.03
CA VAL A 93 2.15 3.81 10.57
C VAL A 93 3.27 4.11 11.57
N MET A 94 4.45 4.48 11.08
CA MET A 94 5.50 5.07 11.90
C MET A 94 5.22 6.56 12.13
N VAL A 95 5.40 7.05 13.36
CA VAL A 95 5.02 8.42 13.73
C VAL A 95 6.10 9.07 14.58
N THR A 96 6.61 10.22 14.14
CA THR A 96 7.56 11.02 14.93
C THR A 96 6.84 11.97 15.89
N PRO A 97 7.53 12.51 16.92
CA PRO A 97 6.96 13.52 17.81
C PRO A 97 6.49 14.78 17.05
N GLU A 98 7.17 15.15 15.96
CA GLU A 98 6.80 16.29 15.13
C GLU A 98 5.47 16.06 14.40
N ASP A 99 5.25 14.86 13.87
CA ASP A 99 3.99 14.49 13.23
C ASP A 99 2.82 14.44 14.23
N LEU A 100 3.07 13.97 15.46
CA LEU A 100 2.08 14.02 16.56
C LEU A 100 1.74 15.46 16.93
N LYS A 101 2.77 16.31 17.10
CA LYS A 101 2.59 17.74 17.43
C LYS A 101 1.83 18.48 16.33
N ALA A 102 2.08 18.14 15.06
CA ALA A 102 1.37 18.67 13.91
C ALA A 102 -0.05 18.08 13.73
N ASN A 103 -0.45 17.11 14.55
CA ASN A 103 -1.74 16.42 14.47
C ASN A 103 -2.00 15.82 13.07
N ALA A 104 -0.96 15.20 12.49
CA ALA A 104 -0.95 14.78 11.10
C ALA A 104 -2.11 13.81 10.77
N GLU A 105 -2.78 14.05 9.64
CA GLU A 105 -4.02 13.33 9.26
C GLU A 105 -3.81 11.81 9.15
N TYR A 106 -2.65 11.38 8.64
CA TYR A 106 -2.36 9.98 8.44
C TYR A 106 -2.37 9.18 9.77
N ILE A 107 -2.06 9.81 10.90
CA ILE A 107 -2.08 9.17 12.22
C ILE A 107 -3.50 8.76 12.60
N LYS A 108 -4.48 9.65 12.37
CA LYS A 108 -5.90 9.39 12.64
C LYS A 108 -6.51 8.39 11.68
N MET A 109 -5.95 8.31 10.47
CA MET A 109 -6.43 7.40 9.44
C MET A 109 -5.95 5.97 9.68
N ALA A 110 -4.76 5.78 10.23
CA ALA A 110 -4.18 4.47 10.47
C ALA A 110 -4.94 3.66 11.52
N ASP A 111 -4.84 2.34 11.44
CA ASP A 111 -5.46 1.45 12.42
C ASP A 111 -4.61 1.37 13.69
N HIS A 112 -3.29 1.39 13.55
CA HIS A 112 -2.31 1.44 14.64
C HIS A 112 -1.15 2.36 14.27
N TYR A 113 -0.49 2.96 15.26
CA TYR A 113 0.73 3.71 15.05
C TYR A 113 1.86 3.25 15.97
N VAL A 114 3.10 3.48 15.54
CA VAL A 114 4.32 3.17 16.29
C VAL A 114 5.10 4.46 16.46
N PRO A 115 5.36 4.91 17.70
CA PRO A 115 6.21 6.07 17.94
C PRO A 115 7.66 5.75 17.53
N VAL A 116 8.28 6.65 16.78
CA VAL A 116 9.68 6.56 16.36
C VAL A 116 10.42 7.85 16.72
N PRO A 117 11.78 7.85 16.78
CA PRO A 117 12.54 9.05 17.11
C PRO A 117 12.27 10.22 16.15
N GLY A 118 12.29 11.43 16.68
CA GLY A 118 12.17 12.66 15.90
C GLY A 118 13.48 13.08 15.22
N GLY A 119 13.50 14.32 14.73
CA GLY A 119 14.65 14.90 14.05
C GLY A 119 14.83 14.41 12.61
N PRO A 120 16.07 14.46 12.07
CA PRO A 120 16.34 14.14 10.67
C PRO A 120 15.90 12.72 10.27
N ASN A 121 15.56 12.52 9.00
CA ASN A 121 14.85 11.32 8.56
C ASN A 121 15.67 10.01 8.68
N ASN A 122 16.99 10.10 8.73
CA ASN A 122 17.90 8.98 9.00
C ASN A 122 17.70 8.36 10.39
N ASN A 123 17.03 9.07 11.31
CA ASN A 123 16.67 8.56 12.63
C ASN A 123 15.34 7.78 12.62
N ASN A 124 14.53 7.90 11.56
CA ASN A 124 13.18 7.35 11.49
C ASN A 124 12.86 6.71 10.13
N TYR A 125 12.18 7.41 9.23
CA TYR A 125 11.64 6.90 7.95
C TYR A 125 12.72 6.45 6.95
N ALA A 126 13.96 6.91 7.10
CA ALA A 126 15.09 6.47 6.28
C ALA A 126 15.98 5.43 6.98
N ASN A 127 15.69 5.10 8.25
CA ASN A 127 16.41 4.08 9.00
C ASN A 127 15.88 2.68 8.65
N VAL A 128 16.56 2.01 7.73
CA VAL A 128 16.16 0.66 7.27
C VAL A 128 16.13 -0.37 8.40
N GLU A 129 17.12 -0.35 9.28
CA GLU A 129 17.21 -1.34 10.37
C GLU A 129 16.04 -1.20 11.34
N MET A 130 15.67 0.04 11.68
CA MET A 130 14.49 0.33 12.49
C MET A 130 13.20 -0.11 11.81
N ILE A 131 13.03 0.18 10.51
CA ILE A 131 11.84 -0.24 9.76
C ILE A 131 11.69 -1.77 9.79
N VAL A 132 12.80 -2.49 9.59
CA VAL A 132 12.84 -3.95 9.62
C VAL A 132 12.54 -4.48 11.03
N ASP A 133 13.10 -3.86 12.08
CA ASP A 133 12.84 -4.22 13.47
C ASP A 133 11.36 -4.02 13.84
N ILE A 134 10.75 -2.88 13.47
CA ILE A 134 9.32 -2.63 13.69
C ILE A 134 8.48 -3.67 12.94
N ALA A 135 8.82 -3.99 11.69
CA ALA A 135 8.12 -5.00 10.90
C ALA A 135 8.28 -6.43 11.46
N LYS A 136 9.31 -6.71 12.26
CA LYS A 136 9.48 -7.97 13.00
C LYS A 136 8.66 -8.00 14.28
N ARG A 137 8.71 -6.92 15.07
CA ARG A 137 7.99 -6.80 16.35
C ARG A 137 6.48 -6.79 16.15
N ILE A 138 6.02 -6.12 15.11
CA ILE A 138 4.62 -6.10 14.72
C ILE A 138 4.49 -7.01 13.50
N PRO A 139 3.75 -8.13 13.59
CA PRO A 139 3.63 -9.09 12.51
C PRO A 139 2.78 -8.48 11.37
N VAL A 140 3.41 -7.64 10.56
CA VAL A 140 2.93 -7.13 9.28
C VAL A 140 3.32 -8.13 8.18
N GLN A 141 2.65 -8.10 7.04
CA GLN A 141 2.98 -8.96 5.88
C GLN A 141 3.61 -8.16 4.73
N ALA A 142 3.58 -6.84 4.81
CA ALA A 142 4.17 -5.95 3.81
C ALA A 142 4.63 -4.63 4.46
N VAL A 143 5.62 -4.01 3.81
CA VAL A 143 6.09 -2.66 4.14
C VAL A 143 5.97 -1.78 2.91
N TRP A 144 5.37 -0.61 3.07
CA TRP A 144 5.24 0.39 2.01
C TRP A 144 6.00 1.66 2.40
N ALA A 145 7.02 2.02 1.61
CA ALA A 145 7.83 3.23 1.84
C ALA A 145 7.48 4.42 0.95
N GLY A 146 6.50 4.29 0.04
CA GLY A 146 5.97 5.44 -0.70
C GLY A 146 6.94 6.14 -1.63
N TRP A 147 7.36 7.36 -1.30
CA TRP A 147 8.48 8.04 -1.96
C TRP A 147 9.29 8.89 -0.99
N GLY A 148 10.59 9.07 -1.28
CA GLY A 148 11.55 9.70 -0.36
C GLY A 148 11.85 8.83 0.87
N HIS A 149 12.86 9.18 1.67
CA HIS A 149 13.35 8.37 2.79
C HIS A 149 14.01 7.04 2.35
N ALA A 150 13.68 5.89 2.96
CA ALA A 150 14.25 4.58 2.62
C ALA A 150 13.69 3.97 1.32
N SER A 151 12.83 4.71 0.65
CA SER A 151 12.08 4.38 -0.56
C SER A 151 12.93 3.84 -1.72
N GLU A 152 14.12 4.42 -1.90
CA GLU A 152 15.09 4.09 -2.94
C GLU A 152 16.33 3.37 -2.36
N ASN A 153 16.30 3.04 -1.07
CA ASN A 153 17.41 2.37 -0.42
C ASN A 153 17.33 0.85 -0.71
N PRO A 154 18.29 0.27 -1.46
CA PRO A 154 18.25 -1.14 -1.84
C PRO A 154 18.36 -2.10 -0.64
N LYS A 155 18.91 -1.64 0.49
CA LYS A 155 18.98 -2.45 1.71
C LYS A 155 17.60 -2.76 2.29
N LEU A 156 16.61 -1.91 2.05
CA LEU A 156 15.26 -2.09 2.59
C LEU A 156 14.60 -3.37 2.08
N PRO A 157 14.41 -3.58 0.76
CA PRO A 157 13.86 -4.84 0.26
C PRO A 157 14.78 -6.03 0.58
N GLU A 158 16.11 -5.86 0.56
CA GLU A 158 17.05 -6.95 0.86
C GLU A 158 16.87 -7.50 2.28
N LEU A 159 16.89 -6.62 3.29
CA LEU A 159 16.76 -7.02 4.69
C LEU A 159 15.36 -7.49 5.04
N LEU A 160 14.34 -6.90 4.42
CA LEU A 160 12.97 -7.37 4.56
C LEU A 160 12.88 -8.80 4.01
N HIS A 161 13.25 -9.05 2.75
CA HIS A 161 13.20 -10.38 2.13
C HIS A 161 13.95 -11.46 2.92
N LYS A 162 15.15 -11.15 3.44
CA LYS A 162 15.94 -12.06 4.27
C LYS A 162 15.24 -12.41 5.58
N SER A 163 14.59 -11.41 6.19
CA SER A 163 13.94 -11.58 7.49
C SER A 163 12.63 -12.33 7.36
N TRP A 164 11.84 -12.01 6.35
CA TRP A 164 10.54 -12.57 6.06
C TRP A 164 10.29 -12.22 4.59
N ASN A 165 9.86 -13.15 3.72
CA ASN A 165 9.47 -12.72 2.38
C ASN A 165 8.48 -11.54 2.54
N PHE A 166 8.77 -10.35 2.03
CA PHE A 166 7.97 -9.14 2.27
C PHE A 166 7.79 -8.48 0.91
N ILE A 167 6.57 -8.08 0.57
CA ILE A 167 6.34 -7.40 -0.70
C ILE A 167 6.65 -5.92 -0.49
N PHE A 168 7.71 -5.45 -1.15
CA PHE A 168 8.01 -4.05 -1.34
C PHE A 168 7.68 -3.68 -2.77
N ARG A 169 6.91 -2.61 -3.01
CA ARG A 169 6.89 -2.06 -4.36
C ARG A 169 6.78 -0.54 -4.44
N TYR A 170 7.86 0.00 -4.99
CA TYR A 170 7.94 1.28 -5.66
C TYR A 170 7.42 1.17 -7.09
N ASP A 171 6.53 2.08 -7.50
CA ASP A 171 6.82 3.07 -8.56
C ASP A 171 5.62 4.03 -8.73
N ILE A 172 5.84 5.34 -8.50
CA ILE A 172 5.00 6.43 -9.01
C ILE A 172 5.88 7.25 -9.95
N LYS A 173 6.27 6.67 -11.09
CA LYS A 173 6.90 7.45 -12.17
C LYS A 173 5.95 7.93 -13.25
N HIS A 174 4.66 7.58 -13.22
CA HIS A 174 3.70 8.03 -14.25
C HIS A 174 2.36 8.49 -13.67
N LEU A 175 2.37 9.67 -13.03
CA LEU A 175 1.18 10.46 -12.73
C LEU A 175 1.41 11.90 -13.22
N HIS A 176 1.54 12.04 -14.54
CA HIS A 176 1.26 13.27 -15.28
C HIS A 176 0.00 13.04 -16.12
#